data_AF-A0A7X8IN88-F1
#
_entry.id   AF-A0A7X8IN88-F1
#
_cell.length_a   1.000
_cell.length_b   1.000
_cell.length_c   1.000
_cell.angle_alpha   90.00
_cell.angle_beta   90.00
_cell.angle_gamma   90.00
#
_symmetry.space_group_name_H-M   'P 1'
#
loop_
_entity.id
_entity.type
_entity.pdbx_description
1 polymer ?
#
loop_
_entity_poly.entity_id
_entity_poly.type
_entity_poly.pdbx_seq_one_letter_code
_entity_poly.pdbx_strand_id
1 'polypeptide(L)'
;KMDGRTIAELVTERSGITGEKMELDYYVFVEGATVTAYIHPGNKLASIVSFEEKDVDYQVARDIAMQVAAMNPISLDRSSVPEKIIQQELEIGKEKARQEGKPEAILDRIAEGRLNKFFSESTLLEQAFIKESKQTVSDYLKANKATVTAFKRVTLNVE
;
A
#
# COMPACT_ATOMS: atom_id res chain seq x y z
N LYS A 1 2.82 -18.83 18.51
CA LYS A 1 3.06 -18.94 19.98
C LYS A 1 4.33 -18.16 20.29
N MET A 2 4.40 -17.47 21.42
CA MET A 2 5.61 -16.83 21.94
C MET A 2 5.89 -17.42 23.32
N ASP A 3 7.11 -17.89 23.54
CA ASP A 3 7.54 -18.50 24.82
C ASP A 3 6.56 -19.58 25.35
N GLY A 4 6.08 -20.43 24.44
CA GLY A 4 5.14 -21.52 24.76
C GLY A 4 3.66 -21.12 24.87
N ARG A 5 3.35 -19.82 24.89
CA ARG A 5 1.99 -19.28 25.06
C ARG A 5 1.36 -18.84 23.74
N THR A 6 0.03 -18.81 23.68
CA THR A 6 -0.69 -18.27 22.52
C THR A 6 -0.70 -16.74 22.55
N ILE A 7 -0.82 -16.10 21.38
CA ILE A 7 -0.92 -14.63 21.33
C ILE A 7 -2.19 -14.14 22.03
N ALA A 8 -3.29 -14.90 21.94
CA ALA A 8 -4.53 -14.61 22.64
C ALA A 8 -4.34 -14.57 24.16
N GLU A 9 -3.62 -15.54 24.74
CA GLU A 9 -3.29 -15.53 26.18
C GLU A 9 -2.51 -14.30 26.60
N LEU A 10 -1.56 -13.85 25.78
CA LEU A 10 -0.75 -12.66 26.06
C LEU A 10 -1.58 -11.38 26.01
N VAL A 11 -2.50 -11.27 25.05
CA VAL A 11 -3.42 -10.12 24.92
C VAL A 11 -4.41 -10.08 26.10
N THR A 12 -4.98 -11.22 26.48
CA THR A 12 -5.87 -11.33 27.65
C THR A 12 -5.15 -10.96 28.94
N GLU A 13 -3.93 -11.45 29.16
CA GLU A 13 -3.13 -11.08 30.33
C GLU A 13 -2.87 -9.57 30.38
N ARG A 14 -2.46 -8.96 29.26
CA ARG A 14 -2.20 -7.52 29.21
C ARG A 14 -3.46 -6.70 29.47
N SER A 15 -4.61 -7.12 28.94
CA SER A 15 -5.91 -6.49 29.24
C SER A 15 -6.24 -6.56 30.73
N GLY A 16 -5.97 -7.69 31.38
CA GLY A 16 -6.17 -7.86 32.83
C GLY A 16 -5.25 -6.98 33.67
N ILE A 17 -4.02 -6.74 33.22
CA ILE A 17 -3.05 -5.86 33.92
C ILE A 17 -3.44 -4.39 33.80
N THR A 18 -3.87 -3.94 32.61
CA THR A 18 -4.19 -2.52 32.39
C THR A 18 -5.60 -2.15 32.82
N GLY A 19 -6.52 -3.13 32.88
CA GLY A 19 -7.95 -2.86 33.08
C GLY A 19 -8.63 -2.31 31.82
N GLU A 20 -7.92 -2.24 30.69
CA GLU A 20 -8.43 -1.79 29.40
C GLU A 20 -8.54 -2.98 28.45
N LYS A 21 -9.61 -3.02 27.64
CA LYS A 21 -9.76 -4.05 26.61
C LYS A 21 -8.68 -3.85 25.54
N MET A 22 -7.80 -4.84 25.37
CA MET A 22 -6.83 -4.86 24.28
C MET A 22 -7.21 -5.91 23.24
N GLU A 23 -6.99 -5.57 21.98
CA GLU A 23 -7.20 -6.46 20.84
C GLU A 23 -6.01 -6.38 19.88
N LEU A 24 -5.78 -7.46 19.12
CA LEU A 24 -4.79 -7.48 18.05
C LEU A 24 -5.53 -7.27 16.73
N ASP A 25 -5.51 -6.05 16.21
CA ASP A 25 -6.24 -5.70 14.98
C ASP A 25 -5.62 -6.33 13.73
N TYR A 26 -4.29 -6.38 13.66
CA TYR A 26 -3.59 -6.82 12.46
C TYR A 26 -2.44 -7.76 12.78
N TYR A 27 -2.33 -8.82 11.98
CA TYR A 27 -1.11 -9.62 11.85
C TYR A 27 -0.83 -9.82 10.37
N VAL A 28 0.26 -9.20 9.90
CA VAL A 28 0.71 -9.30 8.50
C VAL A 28 2.22 -9.45 8.49
N PHE A 29 2.74 -10.12 7.47
CA PHE A 29 4.17 -10.26 7.26
C PHE A 29 4.50 -10.20 5.77
N VAL A 30 5.76 -9.96 5.48
CA VAL A 30 6.37 -10.06 4.15
C VAL A 30 7.70 -10.79 4.28
N GLU A 31 8.15 -11.39 3.18
CA GLU A 31 9.43 -12.09 3.08
C GLU A 31 10.23 -11.51 1.91
N GLY A 32 11.55 -11.40 2.09
CA GLY A 32 12.46 -10.91 1.07
C GLY A 32 13.90 -10.92 1.56
N ALA A 33 14.83 -10.62 0.66
CA ALA A 33 16.26 -10.59 0.95
C ALA A 33 16.63 -9.40 1.85
N THR A 34 16.04 -8.23 1.58
CA THR A 34 16.00 -7.09 2.50
C THR A 34 14.55 -6.81 2.87
N VAL A 35 14.30 -6.51 4.16
CA VAL A 35 12.99 -6.08 4.65
C VAL A 35 13.17 -4.81 5.47
N THR A 36 12.33 -3.81 5.24
CA THR A 36 12.36 -2.54 5.98
C THR A 36 10.95 -2.15 6.41
N ALA A 37 10.82 -1.74 7.66
CA ALA A 37 9.59 -1.21 8.22
C ALA A 37 9.69 0.30 8.47
N TYR A 38 8.56 1.00 8.36
CA TYR A 38 8.42 2.39 8.75
C TYR A 38 7.20 2.57 9.65
N ILE A 39 7.41 3.17 10.82
CA ILE A 39 6.35 3.61 11.72
C ILE A 39 6.24 5.12 11.58
N HIS A 40 5.08 5.60 11.17
CA HIS A 40 4.82 7.03 11.06
C HIS A 40 4.76 7.67 12.45
N PRO A 41 5.25 8.92 12.64
CA PRO A 41 5.10 9.64 13.90
C PRO A 41 3.66 9.59 14.43
N GLY A 42 3.52 9.30 15.73
CA GLY A 42 2.23 9.08 16.38
C GLY A 42 1.83 7.60 16.51
N ASN A 43 2.60 6.66 15.95
CA ASN A 43 2.45 5.21 16.14
C ASN A 43 1.05 4.66 15.74
N LYS A 44 0.34 5.35 14.85
CA LYS A 44 -0.97 4.93 14.34
C LYS A 44 -0.93 4.31 12.95
N LEU A 45 0.19 4.43 12.24
CA LEU A 45 0.33 3.98 10.87
C LEU A 45 1.70 3.35 10.70
N ALA A 46 1.74 2.16 10.12
CA ALA A 46 2.98 1.47 9.80
C ALA A 46 2.92 0.85 8.40
N SER A 47 4.09 0.73 7.79
CA SER A 47 4.30 -0.02 6.57
C SER A 47 5.52 -0.93 6.70
N ILE A 48 5.53 -2.01 5.94
CA ILE A 48 6.66 -2.93 5.79
C ILE A 48 6.80 -3.28 4.31
N VAL A 49 8.04 -3.31 3.83
CA VAL A 49 8.37 -3.54 2.42
C VAL A 49 9.49 -4.57 2.34
N SER A 50 9.37 -5.51 1.43
CA SER A 50 10.40 -6.50 1.10
C SER A 50 10.99 -6.25 -0.28
N PHE A 51 12.27 -6.57 -0.42
CA PHE A 51 13.04 -6.41 -1.64
C PHE A 51 13.70 -7.73 -2.07
N GLU A 52 14.01 -7.84 -3.36
CA GLU A 52 14.69 -8.99 -3.94
C GLU A 52 16.19 -9.00 -3.61
N GLU A 53 16.83 -7.83 -3.56
CA GLU A 53 18.26 -7.68 -3.30
C GLU A 53 18.57 -7.70 -1.80
N LYS A 54 19.77 -8.17 -1.41
CA LYS A 54 20.21 -8.27 0.01
C LYS A 54 20.76 -6.99 0.60
N ASP A 55 21.32 -6.13 -0.25
CA ASP A 55 22.09 -4.94 0.13
C ASP A 55 21.43 -3.67 -0.42
N VAL A 56 20.09 -3.60 -0.36
CA VAL A 56 19.37 -2.38 -0.72
C VAL A 56 19.80 -1.27 0.23
N ASP A 57 20.17 -0.12 -0.33
CA ASP A 57 20.55 1.05 0.46
C ASP A 57 19.44 1.40 1.47
N TYR A 58 19.84 1.67 2.71
CA TYR A 58 18.91 1.93 3.80
C TYR A 58 17.96 3.09 3.51
N GLN A 59 18.46 4.19 2.92
CA GLN A 59 17.60 5.33 2.61
C GLN A 59 16.62 4.99 1.50
N VAL A 60 17.05 4.25 0.47
CA VAL A 60 16.15 3.76 -0.59
C VAL A 60 15.03 2.90 0.00
N ALA A 61 15.38 1.88 0.80
CA ALA A 61 14.39 1.00 1.41
C ALA A 61 13.43 1.76 2.33
N ARG A 62 13.96 2.71 3.10
CA ARG A 62 13.20 3.57 4.00
C ARG A 62 12.24 4.48 3.24
N ASP A 63 12.67 5.06 2.13
CA ASP A 63 11.89 5.99 1.32
C ASP A 63 10.71 5.30 0.67
N ILE A 64 10.88 4.05 0.23
CA ILE A 64 9.77 3.24 -0.26
C ILE A 64 8.81 2.85 0.86
N ALA A 65 9.30 2.51 2.05
CA ALA A 65 8.41 2.27 3.19
C ALA A 65 7.59 3.54 3.54
N MET A 66 8.21 4.73 3.48
CA MET A 66 7.52 6.01 3.63
C MET A 66 6.50 6.27 2.52
N GLN A 67 6.85 5.99 1.26
CA GLN A 67 5.94 6.05 0.11
C GLN A 67 4.67 5.22 0.36
N VAL A 68 4.85 3.95 0.74
CA VAL A 68 3.72 3.04 1.01
C VAL A 68 2.84 3.59 2.14
N ALA A 69 3.44 4.07 3.23
CA ALA A 69 2.68 4.64 4.34
C ALA A 69 1.85 5.86 3.91
N ALA A 70 2.45 6.78 3.15
CA ALA A 70 1.83 8.04 2.74
C ALA A 70 0.75 7.87 1.66
N MET A 71 1.02 7.05 0.65
CA MET A 71 0.20 7.00 -0.57
C MET A 71 -0.81 5.85 -0.60
N ASN A 72 -0.77 4.94 0.38
CA ASN A 72 -1.71 3.82 0.51
C ASN A 72 -1.96 3.04 -0.81
N PRO A 73 -0.92 2.59 -1.52
CA PRO A 73 -1.11 1.80 -2.74
C PRO A 73 -1.87 0.51 -2.40
N ILE A 74 -2.80 0.12 -3.27
CA ILE A 74 -3.60 -1.11 -3.12
C ILE A 74 -2.88 -2.35 -3.66
N SER A 75 -1.86 -2.14 -4.50
CA SER A 75 -1.10 -3.22 -5.15
C SER A 75 0.27 -2.72 -5.60
N LEU A 76 1.14 -3.64 -6.02
CA LEU A 76 2.47 -3.32 -6.54
C LEU A 76 2.39 -2.62 -7.91
N ASP A 77 1.63 -3.22 -8.82
CA ASP A 77 1.46 -2.80 -10.21
C ASP A 77 0.05 -3.12 -10.72
N ARG A 78 -0.27 -2.70 -11.95
CA ARG A 78 -1.57 -2.95 -12.59
C ARG A 78 -1.96 -4.42 -12.64
N SER A 79 -0.99 -5.30 -12.90
CA SER A 79 -1.24 -6.73 -13.06
C SER A 79 -1.63 -7.41 -11.74
N SER A 80 -1.27 -6.77 -10.63
CA SER A 80 -1.57 -7.20 -9.27
C SER A 80 -2.90 -6.65 -8.74
N VAL A 81 -3.60 -5.78 -9.49
CA VAL A 81 -4.93 -5.28 -9.10
C VAL A 81 -5.99 -6.34 -9.41
N PRO A 82 -6.86 -6.71 -8.45
CA PRO A 82 -7.94 -7.66 -8.72
C PRO A 82 -8.88 -7.16 -9.82
N GLU A 83 -9.24 -8.04 -10.76
CA GLU A 83 -10.14 -7.73 -11.87
C GLU A 83 -11.46 -7.09 -11.43
N LYS A 84 -12.00 -7.52 -10.28
CA LYS A 84 -13.20 -6.93 -9.69
C LYS A 84 -13.05 -5.43 -9.42
N ILE A 85 -11.90 -4.99 -8.92
CA ILE A 85 -11.61 -3.57 -8.65
C ILE A 85 -11.51 -2.81 -9.98
N ILE A 86 -10.85 -3.39 -10.99
CA ILE A 86 -10.72 -2.79 -12.33
C ILE A 86 -12.10 -2.54 -12.93
N GLN A 87 -12.99 -3.53 -12.89
CA GLN A 87 -14.36 -3.40 -13.39
C GLN A 87 -15.17 -2.37 -12.60
N GLN A 88 -15.03 -2.35 -11.27
CA GLN A 88 -15.67 -1.34 -10.43
C GLN A 88 -15.24 0.08 -10.79
N GLU A 89 -13.93 0.32 -10.95
CA GLU A 89 -13.40 1.64 -11.32
C GLU A 89 -13.81 2.07 -12.74
N LEU A 90 -13.90 1.13 -13.68
CA LEU A 90 -14.44 1.41 -15.03
C LEU A 90 -15.89 1.88 -14.96
N GLU A 91 -16.75 1.16 -14.24
CA GLU A 91 -18.17 1.53 -14.11
C GLU A 91 -18.34 2.86 -13.37
N ILE A 92 -17.57 3.10 -12.30
CA ILE A 92 -17.51 4.41 -11.62
C ILE A 92 -17.10 5.51 -12.62
N GLY A 93 -16.10 5.23 -13.46
CA GLY A 93 -15.60 6.14 -14.49
C GLY A 93 -16.69 6.52 -15.49
N LYS A 94 -17.42 5.52 -16.02
CA LYS A 94 -18.53 5.70 -16.97
C LYS A 94 -19.68 6.48 -16.34
N GLU A 95 -20.09 6.11 -15.14
CA GLU A 95 -21.23 6.74 -14.46
C GLU A 95 -20.94 8.22 -14.15
N LYS A 96 -19.75 8.53 -13.63
CA LYS A 96 -19.35 9.93 -13.44
C LYS A 96 -19.32 10.71 -14.76
N ALA A 97 -18.82 10.11 -15.85
CA ALA A 97 -18.81 10.76 -17.17
C ALA A 97 -20.23 10.97 -17.73
N ARG A 98 -21.17 10.06 -17.47
CA ARG A 98 -22.59 10.20 -17.80
C ARG A 98 -23.23 11.35 -17.02
N GLN A 99 -22.95 11.45 -15.72
CA GLN A 99 -23.41 12.56 -14.87
C GLN A 99 -22.86 13.93 -15.30
N GLU A 100 -21.66 13.95 -15.89
CA GLU A 100 -21.06 15.14 -16.53
C GLU A 100 -21.66 15.47 -17.91
N GLY A 101 -22.68 14.74 -18.37
CA GLY A 101 -23.39 14.97 -19.63
C GLY A 101 -22.61 14.55 -20.88
N LYS A 102 -21.63 13.64 -20.75
CA LYS A 102 -20.86 13.13 -21.89
C LYS A 102 -21.70 12.13 -22.72
N PRO A 103 -21.56 12.12 -24.06
CA PRO A 103 -22.27 11.15 -24.90
C PRO A 103 -21.89 9.69 -24.60
N GLU A 104 -22.85 8.76 -24.69
CA GLU A 104 -22.65 7.33 -24.39
C GLU A 104 -21.48 6.73 -25.19
N ALA A 105 -21.35 7.12 -26.47
CA ALA A 105 -20.32 6.64 -27.39
C ALA A 105 -18.86 6.97 -26.98
N ILE A 106 -18.65 7.88 -26.03
CA ILE A 106 -17.30 8.23 -25.55
C ILE A 106 -17.03 7.81 -24.11
N LEU A 107 -18.01 7.22 -23.40
CA LEU A 107 -17.88 6.90 -21.98
C LEU A 107 -16.80 5.87 -21.71
N ASP A 108 -16.73 4.80 -22.51
CA ASP A 108 -15.72 3.74 -22.34
C ASP A 108 -14.30 4.32 -22.41
N ARG A 109 -14.03 5.16 -23.42
CA ARG A 109 -12.73 5.82 -23.58
C ARG A 109 -12.41 6.76 -22.41
N ILE A 110 -13.39 7.47 -21.86
CA ILE A 110 -13.20 8.33 -20.69
C ILE A 110 -12.91 7.48 -19.45
N ALA A 111 -13.65 6.37 -19.28
CA ALA A 111 -13.47 5.45 -18.17
C ALA A 111 -12.08 4.79 -18.21
N GLU A 112 -11.59 4.38 -19.38
CA GLU A 112 -10.22 3.89 -19.57
C GLU A 112 -9.17 4.93 -19.17
N GLY A 113 -9.36 6.20 -19.55
CA GLY A 113 -8.48 7.30 -19.13
C GLY A 113 -8.47 7.48 -17.61
N ARG A 114 -9.62 7.37 -16.95
CA ARG A 114 -9.75 7.43 -15.49
C ARG A 114 -9.12 6.22 -14.80
N LEU A 115 -9.29 5.04 -15.36
CA LEU A 115 -8.66 3.82 -14.86
C LEU A 115 -7.13 3.92 -14.94
N ASN A 116 -6.59 4.47 -16.03
CA ASN A 116 -5.16 4.74 -16.14
C ASN A 116 -4.66 5.69 -15.05
N LYS A 117 -5.44 6.73 -14.74
CA LYS A 117 -5.13 7.64 -13.62
C LYS A 117 -5.21 6.91 -12.27
N PHE A 118 -6.23 6.10 -12.05
CA PHE A 118 -6.36 5.28 -10.86
C PHE A 118 -5.12 4.39 -10.64
N PHE A 119 -4.60 3.74 -11.69
CA PHE A 119 -3.38 2.95 -11.57
C PHE A 119 -2.17 3.80 -11.17
N SER A 120 -2.01 4.98 -11.76
CA SER A 120 -0.93 5.91 -11.39
C SER A 120 -1.03 6.44 -9.96
N GLU A 121 -2.21 6.42 -9.35
CA GLU A 121 -2.41 6.89 -7.98
C GLU A 121 -2.43 5.73 -6.97
N SER A 122 -2.80 4.53 -7.39
CA SER A 122 -3.15 3.40 -6.49
C SER A 122 -2.23 2.20 -6.59
N THR A 123 -1.28 2.17 -7.54
CA THR A 123 -0.27 1.11 -7.64
C THR A 123 1.11 1.67 -7.27
N LEU A 124 1.85 0.95 -6.42
CA LEU A 124 3.09 1.46 -5.85
C LEU A 124 4.08 1.90 -6.93
N LEU A 125 4.30 1.07 -7.96
CA LEU A 125 5.35 1.33 -8.96
C LEU A 125 5.04 2.51 -9.88
N GLU A 126 3.76 2.86 -10.09
CA GLU A 126 3.36 3.96 -10.99
C GLU A 126 3.11 5.28 -10.28
N GLN A 127 3.03 5.24 -8.95
CA GLN A 127 2.92 6.46 -8.15
C GLN A 127 4.09 7.40 -8.43
N ALA A 128 3.76 8.69 -8.48
CA ALA A 128 4.77 9.73 -8.33
C ALA A 128 5.49 9.55 -6.99
N PHE A 129 6.81 9.65 -7.01
CA PHE A 129 7.61 9.48 -5.81
C PHE A 129 7.46 10.72 -4.90
N ILE A 130 7.07 10.51 -3.63
CA ILE A 130 6.68 11.61 -2.73
C ILE A 130 7.80 12.62 -2.46
N LYS A 131 9.07 12.21 -2.58
CA LYS A 131 10.21 13.11 -2.37
C LYS A 131 10.66 13.82 -3.65
N GLU A 132 10.33 13.29 -4.82
CA GLU A 132 10.65 13.88 -6.12
C GLU A 132 9.56 13.50 -7.12
N SER A 133 8.56 14.38 -7.27
CA SER A 133 7.36 14.10 -8.04
C SER A 133 7.57 14.04 -9.55
N LYS A 134 8.76 14.37 -10.06
CA LYS A 134 9.10 14.28 -11.48
C LYS A 134 9.41 12.85 -11.94
N GLN A 135 9.51 11.89 -11.05
CA GLN A 135 9.75 10.49 -11.38
C GLN A 135 8.75 9.57 -10.68
N THR A 136 8.53 8.40 -11.27
CA THR A 136 7.74 7.35 -10.62
C THR A 136 8.58 6.61 -9.58
N VAL A 137 7.91 5.87 -8.69
CA VAL A 137 8.58 4.92 -7.80
C VAL A 137 9.36 3.87 -8.58
N SER A 138 8.84 3.39 -9.72
CA SER A 138 9.57 2.46 -10.60
C SER A 138 10.88 3.05 -11.08
N ASP A 139 10.90 4.31 -11.51
CA ASP A 139 12.11 4.97 -11.99
C ASP A 139 13.13 5.15 -10.86
N TYR A 140 12.66 5.57 -9.68
CA TYR A 140 13.49 5.71 -8.49
C TYR A 140 14.13 4.37 -8.07
N LEU A 141 13.35 3.29 -8.07
CA LEU A 141 13.83 1.94 -7.76
C LEU A 141 14.87 1.45 -8.78
N LYS A 142 14.62 1.64 -10.08
CA LYS A 142 15.55 1.28 -11.17
C LYS A 142 16.87 2.03 -11.04
N ALA A 143 16.83 3.33 -10.78
CA ALA A 143 18.04 4.15 -10.60
C ALA A 143 18.91 3.66 -9.42
N ASN A 144 18.27 3.06 -8.41
CA ASN A 144 18.93 2.53 -7.20
C ASN A 144 19.13 1.01 -7.23
N LYS A 145 18.82 0.33 -8.34
CA LYS A 145 18.97 -1.13 -8.51
C LYS A 145 18.28 -1.93 -7.40
N ALA A 146 17.06 -1.53 -7.05
CA ALA A 146 16.24 -2.19 -6.03
C ALA A 146 14.91 -2.64 -6.63
N THR A 147 14.42 -3.78 -6.20
CA THR A 147 13.17 -4.37 -6.68
C THR A 147 12.28 -4.73 -5.50
N VAL A 148 11.10 -4.10 -5.42
CA VAL A 148 10.12 -4.39 -4.36
C VAL A 148 9.37 -5.66 -4.72
N THR A 149 9.28 -6.61 -3.79
CA THR A 149 8.57 -7.88 -3.99
C THR A 149 7.21 -7.91 -3.31
N ALA A 150 7.09 -7.27 -2.14
CA ALA A 150 5.83 -7.14 -1.43
C ALA A 150 5.84 -5.94 -0.48
N PHE A 151 4.65 -5.49 -0.12
CA PHE A 151 4.48 -4.53 0.98
C PHE A 151 3.20 -4.82 1.76
N LYS A 152 3.14 -4.32 2.99
CA LYS A 152 1.93 -4.21 3.79
C LYS A 152 1.87 -2.84 4.45
N ARG A 153 0.65 -2.35 4.65
CA ARG A 153 0.34 -1.12 5.37
C ARG A 153 -0.79 -1.41 6.34
N VAL A 154 -0.68 -0.92 7.57
CA VAL A 154 -1.72 -1.05 8.60
C VAL A 154 -1.92 0.28 9.30
N THR A 155 -3.16 0.62 9.61
CA THR A 155 -3.54 1.86 10.29
C THR A 155 -4.48 1.55 11.45
N LEU A 156 -4.22 2.19 12.59
CA LEU A 156 -5.08 2.23 13.78
C LEU A 156 -5.96 3.49 13.80
N ASN A 157 -5.86 4.35 12.78
CA ASN A 157 -6.82 5.42 12.60
C ASN A 157 -8.15 4.79 12.19
N VAL A 158 -9.24 5.22 12.83
CA VAL A 158 -10.60 4.85 12.45
C VAL A 158 -10.91 5.58 11.13
N GLU A 159 -11.22 4.82 10.08
CA GLU A 159 -11.75 5.35 8.82
C GLU A 159 -13.26 5.58 8.90
#